data_AF-A0A2V1NUX0-F1
#
_entry.id   AF-A0A2V1NUX0-F1
#
_cell.length_a   1.000
_cell.length_b   1.000
_cell.length_c   1.000
_cell.angle_alpha   90.00
_cell.angle_beta   90.00
_cell.angle_gamma   90.00
#
_symmetry.space_group_name_H-M   'P 1'
#
loop_
_entity.id
_entity.type
_entity.pdbx_description
1 polymer ?
#
loop_
_entity_poly.entity_id
_entity_poly.type
_entity_poly.pdbx_seq_one_letter_code
_entity_poly.pdbx_strand_id
1 'polypeptide(L)' 'MTGLWTIAEVAAHLGVKPDSARGNLSRWKVRARERRIDEQGRAYSLYDPDEVRKAYAARPGRGNWKPES' A
#
# COMPACT_ATOMS: atom_id res chain seq x y z
N MET A 1 -1.07 4.58 18.73
CA MET A 1 -2.11 5.29 17.95
C MET A 1 -1.68 5.30 16.50
N THR A 2 -2.13 4.34 15.71
CA THR A 2 -1.91 4.34 14.25
C THR A 2 -3.25 4.11 13.60
N GLY A 3 -3.83 5.18 13.06
CA GLY A 3 -5.07 5.12 12.28
C GLY A 3 -4.85 4.36 10.98
N LEU A 4 -5.93 3.79 10.43
CA LEU A 4 -5.89 3.14 9.12
C LEU A 4 -5.61 4.18 8.02
N TRP A 5 -4.83 3.79 7.03
CA TRP A 5 -4.49 4.62 5.87
C TRP A 5 -5.45 4.40 4.71
N THR A 6 -5.85 5.50 4.09
CA THR A 6 -6.45 5.49 2.76
C THR A 6 -5.45 5.06 1.70
N ILE A 7 -5.94 4.66 0.52
CA ILE A 7 -5.06 4.36 -0.62
C ILE A 7 -4.19 5.56 -1.02
N ALA A 8 -4.64 6.79 -0.80
CA ALA A 8 -3.88 8.01 -1.10
C ALA A 8 -2.68 8.17 -0.15
N GLU A 9 -2.87 7.93 1.15
CA GLU A 9 -1.77 7.93 2.13
C GLU A 9 -0.77 6.80 1.87
N VAL A 10 -1.27 5.61 1.51
CA VAL A 10 -0.40 4.51 1.09
C VAL A 10 0.43 4.91 -0.14
N ALA A 11 -0.21 5.51 -1.14
CA ALA A 11 0.46 5.95 -2.37
C ALA A 11 1.54 7.00 -2.08
N ALA A 12 1.24 7.97 -1.22
CA ALA A 12 2.19 8.98 -0.75
C ALA A 12 3.38 8.35 -0.01
N HIS A 13 3.13 7.39 0.88
CA HIS A 13 4.18 6.66 1.59
C HIS A 13 5.09 5.85 0.64
N LEU A 14 4.49 5.21 -0.36
CA LEU A 14 5.21 4.40 -1.34
C LEU A 14 5.90 5.24 -2.42
N GLY A 15 5.57 6.53 -2.56
CA GLY A 15 6.07 7.41 -3.60
C GLY A 15 5.54 7.06 -5.00
N VAL A 16 4.31 6.54 -5.10
CA VAL A 16 3.70 6.10 -6.37
C VAL A 16 2.28 6.67 -6.55
N LYS A 17 1.67 6.46 -7.72
CA LYS A 17 0.26 6.82 -7.96
C LYS A 17 -0.70 5.87 -7.23
N PRO A 18 -1.91 6.29 -6.83
CA PRO A 18 -2.90 5.45 -6.15
C PRO A 18 -3.22 4.13 -6.87
N ASP A 19 -3.36 4.13 -8.19
CA ASP A 19 -3.58 2.90 -8.96
C ASP A 19 -2.40 1.94 -8.89
N SER A 20 -1.17 2.47 -8.95
CA SER A 20 0.05 1.68 -8.78
C SER A 20 0.15 1.12 -7.36
N ALA A 21 -0.25 1.90 -6.35
CA ALA A 21 -0.31 1.44 -4.97
C ALA A 21 -1.28 0.26 -4.83
N ARG A 22 -2.49 0.32 -5.41
CA ARG A 22 -3.44 -0.82 -5.40
C ARG A 22 -2.83 -2.07 -6.02
N GLY A 23 -2.18 -1.92 -7.18
CA GLY A 23 -1.49 -3.03 -7.84
C GLY A 23 -0.39 -3.65 -6.97
N ASN A 24 0.39 -2.82 -6.28
CA ASN A 24 1.43 -3.28 -5.36
C ASN A 24 0.85 -4.00 -4.13
N LEU A 25 -0.17 -3.42 -3.49
CA LEU A 25 -0.84 -4.06 -2.35
C LEU A 25 -1.44 -5.41 -2.74
N SER A 26 -2.07 -5.50 -3.91
CA SER A 26 -2.60 -6.77 -4.43
C SER A 26 -1.49 -7.81 -4.65
N ARG A 27 -0.34 -7.40 -5.21
CA ARG A 27 0.82 -8.31 -5.40
C ARG A 27 1.41 -8.78 -4.08
N TRP A 28 1.44 -7.90 -3.07
CA TRP A 28 1.93 -8.23 -1.73
C TRP A 28 0.87 -8.91 -0.84
N LYS A 29 -0.34 -9.14 -1.37
CA LYS A 29 -1.49 -9.72 -0.66
C LYS A 29 -1.90 -8.95 0.58
N VAL A 30 -1.62 -7.64 0.63
CA VAL A 30 -2.07 -6.75 1.71
C VAL A 30 -3.56 -6.49 1.54
N ARG A 31 -4.35 -6.80 2.56
CA ARG A 31 -5.82 -6.65 2.52
C ARG A 31 -6.25 -5.33 3.16
N ALA A 32 -7.37 -4.80 2.67
CA ALA A 32 -8.03 -3.70 3.37
C ALA A 32 -8.58 -4.21 4.71
N ARG A 33 -8.33 -3.46 5.78
CA ARG A 33 -8.87 -3.74 7.11
C ARG A 33 -10.34 -3.33 7.21
N GLU A 34 -10.66 -2.20 6.60
CA GLU A 34 -12.00 -1.62 6.66
C GLU A 34 -12.37 -1.04 5.30
N ARG A 35 -13.68 -0.99 5.02
CA ARG A 35 -14.24 -0.28 3.88
C ARG A 35 -15.22 0.75 4.40
N ARG A 36 -15.01 2.02 4.07
CA ARG A 36 -15.88 3.12 4.45
C ARG A 36 -16.53 3.74 3.23
N ILE A 37 -17.60 4.49 3.46
CA ILE A 37 -18.30 5.27 2.44
C ILE A 37 -18.03 6.74 2.78
N ASP A 38 -17.66 7.53 1.78
CA ASP A 38 -17.49 8.97 1.96
C ASP A 38 -18.84 9.70 1.96
N GLU A 39 -18.81 11.00 2.23
CA GLU A 39 -20.01 11.85 2.23
C GLU A 39 -20.68 11.94 0.84
N GLN A 40 -20.00 11.49 -0.20
CA GLN A 40 -20.46 11.47 -1.60
C GLN A 40 -20.99 10.08 -2.00
N GLY A 41 -21.07 9.13 -1.06
CA GLY A 41 -21.57 7.77 -1.30
C GLY A 41 -20.56 6.83 -1.97
N ARG A 42 -19.28 7.21 -2.09
CA ARG A 42 -18.25 6.37 -2.71
C ARG A 42 -17.54 5.54 -1.66
N ALA A 43 -17.47 4.24 -1.93
CA ALA A 43 -16.79 3.31 -1.04
C ALA A 43 -15.27 3.34 -1.25
N TYR A 44 -14.51 3.52 -0.18
CA TYR A 44 -13.04 3.48 -0.17
C TYR A 44 -12.51 2.47 0.86
N SER A 45 -11.33 1.93 0.56
CA SER A 45 -10.65 0.95 1.41
C SER A 45 -9.62 1.61 2.31
N LEU A 46 -9.54 1.12 3.54
CA LEU A 46 -8.61 1.51 4.57
C LEU A 46 -7.66 0.37 4.89
N TYR A 47 -6.38 0.68 5.01
CA TYR A 47 -5.28 -0.26 5.12
C TYR A 47 -4.54 -0.07 6.44
N ASP A 48 -4.01 -1.17 6.97
CA ASP A 48 -3.16 -1.14 8.15
C ASP A 48 -1.77 -0.58 7.76
N PRO A 49 -1.32 0.55 8.33
CA PRO A 49 -0.03 1.14 7.98
C PRO A 49 1.15 0.22 8.31
N ASP A 50 1.06 -0.58 9.37
CA ASP A 50 2.12 -1.49 9.78
C ASP A 50 2.21 -2.69 8.82
N GLU A 51 1.07 -3.20 8.34
CA GLU A 51 1.03 -4.23 7.29
C GLU A 51 1.62 -3.71 5.97
N VAL A 52 1.27 -2.49 5.56
CA VAL A 52 1.82 -1.84 4.36
C VAL A 52 3.33 -1.67 4.46
N ARG A 53 3.84 -1.18 5.60
CA ARG A 53 5.27 -1.01 5.83
C ARG A 53 6.01 -2.35 5.80
N LYS A 54 5.45 -3.38 6.44
CA LYS A 54 6.02 -4.73 6.45
C LYS A 54 6.09 -5.32 5.04
N ALA A 55 5.02 -5.19 4.26
CA ALA A 55 4.97 -5.64 2.87
C ALA A 55 5.96 -4.87 1.98
N TYR A 56 6.07 -3.56 2.18
CA TYR A 56 7.04 -2.73 1.46
C TYR A 56 8.49 -3.07 1.80
N ALA A 57 8.78 -3.40 3.05
CA ALA A 57 10.09 -3.87 3.48
C ALA A 57 10.42 -5.28 2.93
N ALA A 58 9.42 -6.16 2.86
CA ALA A 58 9.55 -7.53 2.37
C ALA A 58 9.49 -7.67 0.83
N ARG A 59 9.39 -6.56 0.09
CA ARG A 59 9.18 -6.62 -1.36
C ARG A 59 10.36 -7.28 -2.08
N PRO A 60 10.12 -8.27 -2.95
CA PRO A 60 11.16 -8.81 -3.82
C PRO A 60 11.51 -7.76 -4.87
N GLY A 61 12.70 -7.16 -4.79
CA GLY A 61 13.19 -6.20 -5.78
C GLY A 61 13.49 -4.76 -5.30
N ARG A 62 14.08 -4.57 -4.12
CA ARG A 62 15.20 -3.60 -4.07
C ARG A 62 16.42 -4.38 -4.55
N GLY A 63 16.91 -4.06 -5.74
CA GLY A 63 17.79 -4.92 -6.52
C GLY A 63 18.87 -5.63 -5.70
N ASN A 64 18.81 -6.96 -5.71
CA ASN A 64 20.03 -7.75 -5.91
C ASN A 64 20.30 -7.85 -7.41
N TRP A 65 20.32 -6.70 -8.11
CA TRP A 65 21.09 -6.62 -9.34
C TRP A 65 22.52 -6.40 -8.88
N LYS A 66 23.27 -7.50 -8.73
CA LYS A 66 24.71 -7.42 -8.84
C LYS A 66 24.97 -7.16 -10.33
N PRO A 67 25.52 -6.00 -10.76
CA PRO A 67 26.33 -6.06 -11.95
C PRO A 67 27.50 -6.97 -11.59
N GLU A 68 27.67 -8.06 -12.32
CA GLU A 68 28.90 -8.83 -12.29
C GLU A 68 30.10 -7.88 -12.42
N SER A 69 31.06 -8.01 -11.52
CA SER A 69 32.44 -7.55 -11.65
C SER A 69 33.32 -8.50 -10.85
#